data_AF-Q7N5B8-F1
#
_entry.id   AF-Q7N5B8-F1
#
_cell.length_a   1.000
_cell.length_b   1.000
_cell.length_c   1.000
_cell.angle_alpha   90.00
_cell.angle_beta   90.00
_cell.angle_gamma   90.00
#
_symmetry.space_group_name_H-M   'P 1'
#
loop_
_entity.id
_entity.type
_entity.pdbx_description
1 polymer ?
#
loop_
_entity_poly.entity_id
_entity_poly.type
_entity_poly.pdbx_seq_one_letter_code
_entity_poly.pdbx_strand_id
1 'polypeptide(L)'
;MSKNDFKAFSTSNNANVVSQERYEESRDLLSGFPPNDVPTHLLNKVLRQSSTIASVVANFIAAQSGDDVLDDGDIAKLTAQLNRALEQKITAKIPSASLTQKGIVQLTNEMGNNDTLAVTQKLVQEIINSLRENINAKVPNSRKINGKALTGDINLTAGDVGAVLANDAMYSMNIDRLDGRENLYNGCAGFKPNAPFLTRYGLPSDRFGVQLRFSNINGPSSEGIDQVWSHRLIFVHGSDTYRTDHINLDYKITRKFWDDINAKPDANGNLKVASPVIEIYPDGTFSTNDESEGAEVIKQGTGIYRISNILGYNADGGWGVNGGISVPRDNNNLELIFVDDQVQSDGSIIIETFHRQHTHLPERFQNWRLKSIDDSGNKIFYQDGEPCDIPDSCRLDIRVQMPEDSLWNLNRKRLQEEMESTSASANK
;
A
#
# COMPACT_ATOMS: atom_id res chain seq x y z
N MET A 1 -52.68 61.57 17.73
CA MET A 1 -53.85 60.66 17.58
C MET A 1 -54.69 61.25 16.47
N SER A 2 -55.00 60.45 15.46
CA SER A 2 -55.96 60.82 14.41
C SER A 2 -57.35 61.02 15.01
N LYS A 3 -58.09 61.97 14.47
CA LYS A 3 -59.43 62.38 14.90
C LYS A 3 -60.48 61.49 14.23
N ASN A 4 -61.52 61.12 14.98
CA ASN A 4 -62.71 60.45 14.45
C ASN A 4 -63.94 61.31 14.76
N ASP A 5 -64.66 61.77 13.74
CA ASP A 5 -65.86 62.60 13.89
C ASP A 5 -67.17 61.78 14.01
N PHE A 6 -67.17 60.50 13.67
CA PHE A 6 -68.30 59.60 13.89
C PHE A 6 -68.39 59.21 15.37
N LYS A 7 -69.32 59.82 16.10
CA LYS A 7 -69.48 59.62 17.55
C LYS A 7 -70.57 58.62 17.90
N ALA A 8 -70.33 57.83 18.94
CA ALA A 8 -71.35 56.97 19.52
C ALA A 8 -72.38 57.83 20.27
N PHE A 9 -73.65 57.68 19.93
CA PHE A 9 -74.76 58.45 20.52
C PHE A 9 -75.22 57.83 21.83
N SER A 10 -75.49 58.68 22.83
CA SER A 10 -76.21 58.31 24.05
C SER A 10 -75.51 57.22 24.88
N THR A 11 -74.19 57.23 25.05
CA THR A 11 -73.45 56.12 25.71
C THR A 11 -73.29 56.22 27.23
N SER A 12 -73.87 57.23 27.89
CA SER A 12 -73.72 57.41 29.34
C SER A 12 -74.51 56.37 30.16
N ASN A 13 -74.09 56.13 31.41
CA ASN A 13 -74.70 55.11 32.29
C ASN A 13 -76.20 55.34 32.54
N ASN A 14 -76.67 56.59 32.48
CA ASN A 14 -78.08 56.98 32.68
C ASN A 14 -78.76 57.49 31.40
N ALA A 15 -78.24 57.12 30.24
CA ALA A 15 -78.78 57.64 28.99
C ALA A 15 -80.18 57.09 28.68
N ASN A 16 -80.96 57.92 27.98
CA ASN A 16 -82.38 57.74 27.72
C ASN A 16 -82.68 56.62 26.70
N VAL A 17 -82.43 55.36 27.05
CA VAL A 17 -82.45 54.20 26.15
C VAL A 17 -83.07 52.98 26.84
N VAL A 18 -83.89 52.21 26.11
CA VAL A 18 -84.47 50.96 26.64
C VAL A 18 -83.40 49.88 26.92
N SER A 19 -83.69 48.95 27.83
CA SER A 19 -82.81 47.80 28.08
C SER A 19 -82.68 46.92 26.82
N GLN A 20 -81.63 46.10 26.76
CA GLN A 20 -81.45 45.17 25.64
C GLN A 20 -82.61 44.17 25.52
N GLU A 21 -83.01 43.58 26.64
CA GLU A 21 -84.12 42.63 26.73
C GLU A 21 -85.44 43.22 26.18
N ARG A 22 -85.85 44.41 26.66
CA ARG A 22 -87.08 45.07 26.16
C ARG A 22 -87.00 45.48 24.69
N TYR A 23 -85.80 45.73 24.18
CA TYR A 23 -85.61 46.05 22.77
C TYR A 23 -85.78 44.82 21.87
N GLU A 24 -85.25 43.68 22.30
CA GLU A 24 -85.37 42.39 21.59
C GLU A 24 -86.82 41.87 21.59
N GLU A 25 -87.61 42.21 22.61
CA GLU A 25 -89.04 41.88 22.68
C GLU A 25 -89.94 42.79 21.82
N SER A 26 -89.43 43.93 21.34
CA SER A 26 -90.22 44.89 20.57
C SER A 26 -90.56 44.37 19.17
N ARG A 27 -91.85 44.41 18.79
CA ARG A 27 -92.30 44.07 17.43
C ARG A 27 -91.75 45.04 16.37
N ASP A 28 -91.43 46.26 16.78
CA ASP A 28 -90.88 47.31 15.90
C ASP A 28 -89.46 46.96 15.43
N LEU A 29 -88.75 46.05 16.13
CA LEU A 29 -87.44 45.55 15.68
C LEU A 29 -87.54 44.83 14.33
N LEU A 30 -88.67 44.14 14.08
CA LEU A 30 -88.92 43.39 12.84
C LEU A 30 -89.66 44.23 11.80
N SER A 31 -90.60 45.08 12.24
CA SER A 31 -91.55 45.77 11.37
C SER A 31 -91.27 47.27 11.18
N GLY A 32 -90.31 47.84 11.89
CA GLY A 32 -90.02 49.27 11.91
C GLY A 32 -90.94 50.07 12.81
N PHE A 33 -90.67 51.37 12.96
CA PHE A 33 -91.50 52.26 13.78
C PHE A 33 -92.83 52.63 13.10
N PRO A 34 -93.94 52.78 13.85
CA PRO A 34 -95.20 53.23 13.28
C PRO A 34 -95.15 54.73 12.89
N PRO A 35 -95.98 55.18 11.92
CA PRO A 35 -95.81 56.48 11.27
C PRO A 35 -95.87 57.73 12.18
N ASN A 36 -96.61 57.67 13.29
CA ASN A 36 -96.96 58.87 14.08
C ASN A 36 -96.63 58.76 15.58
N ASP A 37 -95.96 57.69 16.04
CA ASP A 37 -95.63 57.51 17.46
C ASP A 37 -94.35 56.68 17.64
N VAL A 38 -93.23 57.36 17.88
CA VAL A 38 -91.94 56.68 18.11
C VAL A 38 -91.49 56.96 19.53
N PRO A 39 -91.53 55.97 20.44
CA PRO A 39 -91.03 56.15 21.80
C PRO A 39 -89.56 56.55 21.79
N THR A 40 -89.23 57.72 22.35
CA THR A 40 -87.87 58.31 22.28
C THR A 40 -86.80 57.36 22.83
N HIS A 41 -87.09 56.59 23.87
CA HIS A 41 -86.15 55.62 24.45
C HIS A 41 -85.84 54.45 23.49
N LEU A 42 -86.81 54.08 22.64
CA LEU A 42 -86.68 53.02 21.64
C LEU A 42 -85.93 53.55 20.40
N LEU A 43 -86.26 54.75 19.93
CA LEU A 43 -85.50 55.45 18.89
C LEU A 43 -84.03 55.62 19.29
N ASN A 44 -83.78 56.10 20.51
CA ASN A 44 -82.43 56.27 21.01
C ASN A 44 -81.65 54.94 21.09
N LYS A 45 -82.32 53.80 21.28
CA LYS A 45 -81.68 52.48 21.25
C LYS A 45 -81.14 52.14 19.85
N VAL A 46 -81.97 52.34 18.82
CA VAL A 46 -81.59 52.14 17.41
C VAL A 46 -80.44 53.07 17.02
N LEU A 47 -80.56 54.36 17.36
CA LEU A 47 -79.52 55.35 17.10
C LEU A 47 -78.23 55.03 17.86
N ARG A 48 -78.32 54.57 19.12
CA ARG A 48 -77.15 54.14 19.90
C ARG A 48 -76.46 52.95 19.25
N GLN A 49 -77.18 51.87 18.90
CA GLN A 49 -76.55 50.67 18.32
C GLN A 49 -75.85 50.98 16.99
N SER A 50 -76.51 51.71 16.09
CA SER A 50 -75.94 52.10 14.79
C SER A 50 -74.74 53.03 14.93
N SER A 51 -74.85 54.12 15.69
CA SER A 51 -73.76 55.09 15.89
C SER A 51 -72.58 54.50 16.67
N THR A 52 -72.82 53.54 17.57
CA THR A 52 -71.75 52.85 18.29
C THR A 52 -70.90 52.02 17.31
N ILE A 53 -71.53 51.22 16.44
CA ILE A 53 -70.79 50.46 15.42
C ILE A 53 -70.06 51.40 14.45
N ALA A 54 -70.72 52.47 13.99
CA ALA A 54 -70.08 53.47 13.13
C ALA A 54 -68.84 54.10 13.77
N SER A 55 -68.94 54.50 15.05
CA SER A 55 -67.80 55.02 15.82
C SER A 55 -66.68 54.00 16.00
N VAL A 56 -67.00 52.73 16.26
CA VAL A 56 -66.00 51.64 16.37
C VAL A 56 -65.25 51.45 15.05
N VAL A 57 -65.97 51.38 13.93
CA VAL A 57 -65.36 51.24 12.61
C VAL A 57 -64.52 52.47 12.26
N ALA A 58 -65.03 53.67 12.48
CA ALA A 58 -64.30 54.91 12.20
C ALA A 58 -63.05 55.06 13.10
N ASN A 59 -63.11 54.63 14.36
CA ASN A 59 -61.94 54.55 15.23
C ASN A 59 -60.90 53.53 14.72
N PHE A 60 -61.34 52.37 14.23
CA PHE A 60 -60.45 51.40 13.60
C PHE A 60 -59.77 52.01 12.37
N ILE A 61 -60.53 52.68 11.50
CA ILE A 61 -59.99 53.36 10.31
C ILE A 61 -58.96 54.41 10.74
N ALA A 62 -59.32 55.32 11.65
CA ALA A 62 -58.43 56.38 12.11
C ALA A 62 -57.13 55.82 12.71
N ALA A 63 -57.24 54.79 13.56
CA ALA A 63 -56.10 54.21 14.24
C ALA A 63 -55.16 53.42 13.31
N GLN A 64 -55.69 52.71 12.30
CA GLN A 64 -54.86 51.90 11.40
C GLN A 64 -54.40 52.66 10.15
N SER A 65 -55.17 53.63 9.63
CA SER A 65 -54.76 54.46 8.48
C SER A 65 -53.79 55.58 8.87
N GLY A 66 -53.88 56.07 10.11
CA GLY A 66 -53.11 57.23 10.60
C GLY A 66 -53.73 58.58 10.23
N ASP A 67 -54.85 58.60 9.50
CA ASP A 67 -55.51 59.80 9.01
C ASP A 67 -56.78 60.13 9.82
N ASP A 68 -57.21 61.39 9.78
CA ASP A 68 -58.48 61.82 10.37
C ASP A 68 -59.67 61.26 9.57
N VAL A 69 -60.69 60.80 10.28
CA VAL A 69 -61.94 60.28 9.73
C VAL A 69 -63.04 61.29 10.01
N LEU A 70 -63.32 62.14 9.02
CA LEU A 70 -64.23 63.28 9.11
C LEU A 70 -65.64 62.92 8.65
N ASP A 71 -66.67 63.54 9.23
CA ASP A 71 -68.06 63.44 8.80
C ASP A 71 -68.38 64.58 7.82
N ASP A 72 -67.78 64.52 6.62
CA ASP A 72 -67.89 65.53 5.55
C ASP A 72 -68.66 65.03 4.31
N GLY A 73 -69.17 63.79 4.36
CA GLY A 73 -69.90 63.16 3.27
C GLY A 73 -69.03 62.57 2.15
N ASP A 74 -67.69 62.58 2.28
CA ASP A 74 -66.78 62.01 1.28
C ASP A 74 -66.65 60.48 1.43
N ILE A 75 -67.59 59.77 0.81
CA ILE A 75 -67.66 58.30 0.82
C ILE A 75 -66.41 57.68 0.15
N ALA A 76 -65.87 58.31 -0.90
CA ALA A 76 -64.73 57.79 -1.64
C ALA A 76 -63.47 57.81 -0.76
N LYS A 77 -63.24 58.92 -0.05
CA LYS A 77 -62.16 59.04 0.92
C LYS A 77 -62.32 58.07 2.07
N LEU A 78 -63.50 57.95 2.68
CA LEU A 78 -63.76 57.01 3.76
C LEU A 78 -63.50 55.55 3.32
N THR A 79 -63.89 55.20 2.09
CA THR A 79 -63.63 53.87 1.51
C THR A 79 -62.15 53.61 1.31
N ALA A 80 -61.40 54.58 0.77
CA ALA A 80 -59.95 54.48 0.60
C ALA A 80 -59.23 54.33 1.96
N GLN A 81 -59.67 55.09 2.97
CA GLN A 81 -59.13 55.00 4.33
C GLN A 81 -59.43 53.63 4.97
N LEU A 82 -60.62 53.06 4.75
CA LEU A 82 -60.96 51.71 5.22
C LEU A 82 -60.08 50.64 4.56
N ASN A 83 -59.91 50.69 3.24
CA ASN A 83 -59.04 49.75 2.53
C ASN A 83 -57.59 49.82 3.05
N ARG A 84 -57.06 51.05 3.19
CA ARG A 84 -55.73 51.28 3.77
C ARG A 84 -55.61 50.73 5.19
N ALA A 85 -56.62 50.96 6.04
CA ALA A 85 -56.65 50.43 7.41
C ALA A 85 -56.60 48.90 7.45
N LEU A 86 -57.31 48.23 6.53
CA LEU A 86 -57.28 46.77 6.38
C LEU A 86 -55.91 46.28 5.89
N GLU A 87 -55.35 46.89 4.85
CA GLU A 87 -54.02 46.54 4.30
C GLU A 87 -52.91 46.68 5.35
N GLN A 88 -52.91 47.78 6.11
CA GLN A 88 -51.96 48.01 7.21
C GLN A 88 -52.11 46.95 8.29
N LYS A 89 -53.35 46.61 8.65
CA LYS A 89 -53.62 45.59 9.68
C LYS A 89 -53.14 44.20 9.26
N ILE A 90 -53.37 43.83 8.00
CA ILE A 90 -52.96 42.55 7.43
C ILE A 90 -51.44 42.49 7.35
N THR A 91 -50.79 43.51 6.77
CA THR A 91 -49.32 43.55 6.61
C THR A 91 -48.59 43.50 7.94
N ALA A 92 -49.10 44.18 8.97
CA ALA A 92 -48.49 44.15 10.31
C ALA A 92 -48.59 42.78 10.99
N LYS A 93 -49.67 42.02 10.74
CA LYS A 93 -49.88 40.68 11.33
C LYS A 93 -49.28 39.55 10.51
N ILE A 94 -49.23 39.71 9.19
CA ILE A 94 -48.78 38.72 8.22
C ILE A 94 -47.82 39.44 7.25
N PRO A 95 -46.57 39.71 7.68
CA PRO A 95 -45.59 40.37 6.84
C PRO A 95 -45.16 39.45 5.68
N SER A 96 -44.43 40.01 4.72
CA SER A 96 -43.60 39.19 3.83
C SER A 96 -42.54 38.46 4.65
N ALA A 97 -42.22 37.22 4.31
CA ALA A 97 -41.18 36.52 5.05
C ALA A 97 -39.83 37.19 4.85
N SER A 98 -38.99 37.13 5.88
CA SER A 98 -37.59 37.51 5.85
C SER A 98 -36.74 36.42 6.49
N LEU A 99 -35.43 36.59 6.47
CA LEU A 99 -34.49 35.67 7.14
C LEU A 99 -34.71 35.60 8.67
N THR A 100 -35.45 36.55 9.25
CA THR A 100 -35.65 36.66 10.71
C THR A 100 -37.12 36.70 11.14
N GLN A 101 -38.07 36.88 10.20
CA GLN A 101 -39.50 37.01 10.48
C GLN A 101 -40.32 36.08 9.59
N LYS A 102 -41.21 35.28 10.20
CA LYS A 102 -42.14 34.41 9.46
C LYS A 102 -43.17 35.27 8.71
N GLY A 103 -43.46 34.91 7.45
CA GLY A 103 -44.39 35.63 6.59
C GLY A 103 -44.83 34.82 5.36
N ILE A 104 -45.54 35.45 4.42
CA ILE A 104 -45.93 34.84 3.13
C ILE A 104 -44.72 34.85 2.18
N VAL A 105 -44.53 33.76 1.43
CA VAL A 105 -43.45 33.58 0.44
C VAL A 105 -44.03 33.14 -0.90
N GLN A 106 -43.50 33.65 -2.01
CA GLN A 106 -43.81 33.18 -3.36
C GLN A 106 -42.90 32.00 -3.74
N LEU A 107 -43.46 30.98 -4.38
CA LEU A 107 -42.69 29.83 -4.86
C LEU A 107 -42.01 30.10 -6.21
N THR A 108 -40.82 29.54 -6.43
CA THR A 108 -40.06 29.65 -7.69
C THR A 108 -39.49 28.31 -8.18
N ASN A 109 -39.44 28.16 -9.51
CA ASN A 109 -38.77 27.06 -10.23
C ASN A 109 -37.47 27.53 -10.91
N GLU A 110 -37.00 28.73 -10.61
CA GLU A 110 -35.77 29.28 -11.16
C GLU A 110 -34.66 29.27 -10.10
N MET A 111 -33.42 29.00 -10.53
CA MET A 111 -32.24 29.17 -9.69
C MET A 111 -31.76 30.62 -9.75
N GLY A 112 -31.44 31.20 -8.60
CA GLY A 112 -30.96 32.57 -8.49
C GLY A 112 -30.57 32.94 -7.07
N ASN A 113 -30.21 34.21 -6.87
CA ASN A 113 -29.83 34.76 -5.57
C ASN A 113 -30.96 35.66 -5.04
N ASN A 114 -32.08 35.07 -4.62
CA ASN A 114 -33.25 35.80 -4.17
C ASN A 114 -33.67 35.33 -2.76
N ASP A 115 -33.70 36.27 -1.80
CA ASP A 115 -34.02 36.00 -0.40
C ASP A 115 -35.52 36.07 -0.07
N THR A 116 -36.36 36.38 -1.06
CA THR A 116 -37.82 36.57 -0.94
C THR A 116 -38.65 35.47 -1.60
N LEU A 117 -38.00 34.53 -2.32
CA LEU A 117 -38.65 33.41 -2.99
C LEU A 117 -38.26 32.08 -2.33
N ALA A 118 -39.21 31.15 -2.24
CA ALA A 118 -38.95 29.78 -1.81
C ALA A 118 -38.90 28.85 -3.01
N VAL A 119 -37.91 27.95 -3.03
CA VAL A 119 -37.78 26.93 -4.07
C VAL A 119 -38.94 25.92 -3.99
N THR A 120 -39.42 25.42 -5.13
CA THR A 120 -40.38 24.31 -5.13
C THR A 120 -39.71 22.96 -4.85
N GLN A 121 -40.47 22.00 -4.34
CA GLN A 121 -40.02 20.61 -4.20
C GLN A 121 -39.56 20.01 -5.53
N LYS A 122 -40.21 20.38 -6.64
CA LYS A 122 -39.86 19.88 -7.98
C LYS A 122 -38.46 20.35 -8.40
N LEU A 123 -38.16 21.64 -8.25
CA LEU A 123 -36.84 22.18 -8.56
C LEU A 123 -35.75 21.54 -7.70
N VAL A 124 -36.01 21.34 -6.40
CA VAL A 124 -35.09 20.64 -5.49
C VAL A 124 -34.81 19.22 -5.99
N GLN A 125 -35.83 18.49 -6.45
CA GLN A 125 -35.66 17.14 -6.99
C GLN A 125 -34.82 17.12 -8.27
N GLU A 126 -35.03 18.07 -9.18
CA GLU A 126 -34.24 18.21 -10.41
C GLU A 126 -32.77 18.51 -10.12
N ILE A 127 -32.49 19.42 -9.17
CA ILE A 127 -31.13 19.74 -8.72
C ILE A 127 -30.47 18.50 -8.12
N ILE A 128 -31.16 17.76 -7.24
CA ILE A 128 -30.62 16.53 -6.63
C ILE A 128 -30.30 15.47 -7.69
N ASN A 129 -31.18 15.28 -8.67
CA ASN A 129 -30.96 14.32 -9.74
C ASN A 129 -29.74 14.70 -10.59
N SER A 130 -29.64 15.97 -11.00
CA SER A 130 -28.49 16.49 -11.75
C SER A 130 -27.17 16.32 -10.99
N LEU A 131 -27.15 16.61 -9.68
CA LEU A 131 -25.97 16.40 -8.83
C LEU A 131 -25.58 14.93 -8.75
N ARG A 132 -26.54 14.01 -8.59
CA ARG A 132 -26.29 12.57 -8.56
C ARG A 132 -25.69 12.07 -9.87
N GLU A 133 -26.22 12.52 -11.01
CA GLU A 133 -25.68 12.17 -12.32
C GLU A 133 -24.24 12.67 -12.50
N ASN A 134 -23.96 13.92 -12.12
CA ASN A 134 -22.62 14.50 -12.21
C ASN A 134 -21.60 13.74 -11.33
N ILE A 135 -21.95 13.46 -10.08
CA ILE A 135 -21.10 12.71 -9.14
C ILE A 135 -20.83 11.30 -9.69
N ASN A 136 -21.86 10.59 -10.13
CA ASN A 136 -21.72 9.24 -10.69
C ASN A 136 -20.84 9.20 -11.94
N ALA A 137 -20.87 10.26 -12.77
CA ALA A 137 -20.00 10.37 -13.94
C ALA A 137 -18.53 10.65 -13.57
N LYS A 138 -18.28 11.45 -12.54
CA LYS A 138 -16.90 11.83 -12.13
C LYS A 138 -16.24 10.78 -11.26
N VAL A 139 -16.94 10.23 -10.28
CA VAL A 139 -16.43 9.23 -9.34
C VAL A 139 -17.44 8.08 -9.24
N PRO A 140 -17.48 7.17 -10.23
CA PRO A 140 -18.35 6.00 -10.15
C PRO A 140 -17.99 5.12 -8.95
N ASN A 141 -19.00 4.64 -8.22
CA ASN A 141 -18.82 3.64 -7.16
C ASN A 141 -18.27 2.30 -7.68
N SER A 142 -18.24 2.11 -9.00
CA SER A 142 -17.65 0.95 -9.68
C SER A 142 -16.17 1.12 -10.03
N ARG A 143 -15.50 2.22 -9.64
CA ARG A 143 -14.05 2.34 -9.87
C ARG A 143 -13.33 1.20 -9.18
N LYS A 144 -12.40 0.60 -9.91
CA LYS A 144 -11.57 -0.52 -9.45
C LYS A 144 -10.11 -0.13 -9.53
N ILE A 145 -9.31 -0.57 -8.55
CA ILE A 145 -7.85 -0.64 -8.70
C ILE A 145 -7.50 -2.11 -8.91
N ASN A 146 -6.86 -2.42 -10.03
CA ASN A 146 -6.48 -3.78 -10.41
C ASN A 146 -7.66 -4.80 -10.29
N GLY A 147 -8.84 -4.42 -10.81
CA GLY A 147 -10.03 -5.27 -10.79
C GLY A 147 -10.79 -5.35 -9.45
N LYS A 148 -10.25 -4.81 -8.35
CA LYS A 148 -10.85 -4.81 -7.01
C LYS A 148 -11.59 -3.52 -6.71
N ALA A 149 -12.74 -3.61 -6.04
CA ALA A 149 -13.55 -2.45 -5.68
C ALA A 149 -12.85 -1.54 -4.65
N LEU A 150 -12.97 -0.22 -4.83
CA LEU A 150 -12.51 0.81 -3.91
C LEU A 150 -13.54 1.01 -2.78
N THR A 151 -13.44 0.21 -1.72
CA THR A 151 -14.37 0.28 -0.57
C THR A 151 -13.87 1.20 0.56
N GLY A 152 -12.69 1.79 0.43
CA GLY A 152 -12.07 2.67 1.42
C GLY A 152 -10.76 3.28 0.90
N ASP A 153 -10.05 4.01 1.77
CA ASP A 153 -8.76 4.63 1.45
C ASP A 153 -7.68 3.58 1.12
N ILE A 154 -6.80 3.92 0.18
CA ILE A 154 -5.64 3.10 -0.18
C ILE A 154 -4.38 3.84 0.24
N ASN A 155 -3.68 3.31 1.24
CA ASN A 155 -2.35 3.75 1.61
C ASN A 155 -1.33 2.94 0.80
N LEU A 156 -0.53 3.62 -0.02
CA LEU A 156 0.58 3.01 -0.75
C LEU A 156 1.88 3.33 -0.02
N THR A 157 2.63 2.29 0.32
CA THR A 157 4.01 2.42 0.78
C THR A 157 4.97 2.31 -0.41
N ALA A 158 6.23 2.70 -0.21
CA ALA A 158 7.26 2.51 -1.24
C ALA A 158 7.37 1.03 -1.64
N GLY A 159 7.23 0.11 -0.68
CA GLY A 159 7.23 -1.33 -0.93
C GLY A 159 6.09 -1.81 -1.84
N ASP A 160 4.90 -1.19 -1.76
CA ASP A 160 3.74 -1.57 -2.58
C ASP A 160 3.92 -1.27 -4.07
N VAL A 161 4.84 -0.36 -4.42
CA VAL A 161 5.14 0.03 -5.81
C VAL A 161 6.56 -0.38 -6.25
N GLY A 162 7.24 -1.21 -5.46
CA GLY A 162 8.61 -1.64 -5.73
C GLY A 162 9.63 -0.50 -5.67
N ALA A 163 9.29 0.62 -5.03
CA ALA A 163 10.20 1.72 -4.76
C ALA A 163 10.88 1.54 -3.40
N VAL A 164 12.03 2.18 -3.21
CA VAL A 164 12.81 2.16 -1.98
C VAL A 164 12.73 3.53 -1.34
N LEU A 165 12.56 3.61 -0.02
CA LEU A 165 12.65 4.88 0.70
C LEU A 165 14.11 5.37 0.65
N ALA A 166 14.30 6.68 0.45
CA ALA A 166 15.64 7.27 0.43
C ALA A 166 16.47 6.91 1.68
N ASN A 167 15.81 6.78 2.84
CA ASN A 167 16.44 6.38 4.10
C ASN A 167 16.80 4.87 4.10
N ASP A 168 15.98 4.00 3.52
CA ASP A 168 16.25 2.55 3.45
C ASP A 168 17.40 2.24 2.49
N ALA A 169 17.53 3.02 1.41
CA ALA A 169 18.69 2.96 0.51
C ALA A 169 20.00 3.34 1.22
N MET A 170 19.93 4.14 2.29
CA MET A 170 21.09 4.44 3.14
C MET A 170 21.33 3.37 4.22
N TYR A 171 20.30 2.62 4.65
CA TYR A 171 20.45 1.55 5.65
C TYR A 171 20.84 0.18 5.05
N SER A 172 20.67 -0.04 3.74
CA SER A 172 21.15 -1.28 3.07
C SER A 172 22.68 -1.40 2.98
N MET A 173 23.41 -0.45 3.57
CA MET A 173 24.88 -0.41 3.69
C MET A 173 25.48 -1.48 4.63
N ASN A 174 24.69 -2.38 5.22
CA ASN A 174 25.19 -3.50 6.02
C ASN A 174 25.71 -4.69 5.18
N ILE A 175 26.50 -4.41 4.14
CA ILE A 175 27.62 -5.30 3.76
C ILE A 175 28.83 -4.65 4.42
N ASP A 176 29.10 -5.09 5.65
CA ASP A 176 30.22 -4.72 6.50
C ASP A 176 30.36 -3.24 6.91
N ARG A 177 30.26 -3.05 8.23
CA ARG A 177 30.58 -1.86 9.02
C ARG A 177 31.69 -0.99 8.41
N LEU A 178 31.32 0.01 7.62
CA LEU A 178 32.16 1.17 7.37
C LEU A 178 31.49 2.36 8.03
N ASP A 179 32.15 2.87 9.08
CA ASP A 179 31.71 3.99 9.87
C ASP A 179 31.55 5.26 9.01
N GLY A 180 30.63 6.14 9.43
CA GLY A 180 30.09 7.23 8.60
C GLY A 180 31.06 8.31 8.09
N ARG A 181 32.39 8.17 8.29
CA ARG A 181 33.41 9.04 7.71
C ARG A 181 34.22 8.39 6.58
N GLU A 182 34.34 7.07 6.54
CA GLU A 182 35.00 6.33 5.43
C GLU A 182 34.21 6.44 4.11
N ASN A 183 32.89 6.57 4.18
CA ASN A 183 32.01 6.66 3.00
C ASN A 183 32.16 7.93 2.16
N LEU A 184 32.74 9.01 2.70
CA LEU A 184 32.96 10.24 1.94
C LEU A 184 34.20 10.15 1.03
N TYR A 185 35.13 9.24 1.34
CA TYR A 185 36.39 9.05 0.61
C TYR A 185 36.45 7.73 -0.18
N ASN A 186 35.75 6.69 0.32
CA ASN A 186 35.66 5.33 -0.23
C ASN A 186 34.19 4.90 -0.41
N GLY A 187 33.36 5.79 -0.96
CA GLY A 187 31.92 5.58 -1.07
C GLY A 187 31.56 4.29 -1.80
N CYS A 188 30.92 3.37 -1.07
CA CYS A 188 30.32 2.17 -1.60
C CYS A 188 28.80 2.27 -1.41
N ALA A 189 28.06 2.28 -2.52
CA ALA A 189 26.61 2.28 -2.52
C ALA A 189 26.12 0.98 -3.16
N GLY A 190 25.40 0.17 -2.40
CA GLY A 190 24.86 -1.10 -2.87
C GLY A 190 23.34 -1.15 -2.68
N PHE A 191 22.66 -1.70 -3.68
CA PHE A 191 21.26 -2.07 -3.58
C PHE A 191 21.14 -3.58 -3.52
N LYS A 192 20.65 -4.07 -2.37
CA LYS A 192 20.08 -5.41 -2.25
C LYS A 192 18.58 -5.29 -2.48
N PRO A 193 18.00 -6.01 -3.47
CA PRO A 193 16.57 -6.00 -3.67
C PRO A 193 15.86 -6.60 -2.46
N ASN A 194 15.11 -5.77 -1.71
CA ASN A 194 14.11 -6.26 -0.78
C ASN A 194 12.88 -6.68 -1.58
N ALA A 195 13.02 -7.79 -2.29
CA ALA A 195 12.04 -8.34 -3.19
C ALA A 195 11.24 -9.42 -2.46
N PRO A 196 9.93 -9.22 -2.21
CA PRO A 196 9.09 -10.25 -1.58
C PRO A 196 9.11 -11.60 -2.33
N PHE A 197 9.42 -11.57 -3.63
CA PHE A 197 9.58 -12.79 -4.43
C PHE A 197 10.81 -13.61 -3.99
N LEU A 198 11.93 -13.01 -3.58
CA LEU A 198 13.10 -13.75 -3.10
C LEU A 198 12.74 -14.58 -1.87
N THR A 199 12.07 -13.97 -0.89
CA THR A 199 11.57 -14.68 0.30
C THR A 199 10.53 -15.74 -0.05
N ARG A 200 9.59 -15.44 -0.97
CA ARG A 200 8.53 -16.36 -1.38
C ARG A 200 9.07 -17.65 -2.01
N TYR A 201 10.15 -17.58 -2.78
CA TYR A 201 10.75 -18.75 -3.44
C TYR A 201 11.98 -19.31 -2.69
N GLY A 202 12.24 -18.86 -1.46
CA GLY A 202 13.37 -19.34 -0.67
C GLY A 202 14.74 -19.01 -1.27
N LEU A 203 14.82 -17.93 -2.07
CA LEU A 203 16.08 -17.49 -2.65
C LEU A 203 16.85 -16.58 -1.67
N PRO A 204 18.16 -16.78 -1.50
CA PRO A 204 18.97 -16.00 -0.57
C PRO A 204 19.06 -14.54 -1.04
N SER A 205 18.54 -13.61 -0.23
CA SER A 205 18.39 -12.19 -0.59
C SER A 205 19.71 -11.41 -0.61
N ASP A 206 20.75 -11.97 -0.01
CA ASP A 206 22.12 -11.46 -0.02
C ASP A 206 22.89 -11.83 -1.29
N ARG A 207 22.37 -12.72 -2.14
CA ARG A 207 23.00 -13.19 -3.38
C ARG A 207 22.48 -12.51 -4.65
N PHE A 208 21.75 -11.40 -4.50
CA PHE A 208 21.28 -10.61 -5.62
C PHE A 208 21.53 -9.13 -5.32
N GLY A 209 21.99 -8.37 -6.31
CA GLY A 209 22.13 -6.94 -6.13
C GLY A 209 23.07 -6.27 -7.12
N VAL A 210 23.14 -4.95 -6.97
CA VAL A 210 24.10 -4.11 -7.68
C VAL A 210 24.86 -3.28 -6.66
N GLN A 211 26.16 -3.19 -6.82
CA GLN A 211 27.01 -2.34 -6.00
C GLN A 211 27.83 -1.42 -6.90
N LEU A 212 27.85 -0.14 -6.52
CA LEU A 212 28.60 0.92 -7.16
C LEU A 212 29.59 1.49 -6.15
N ARG A 213 30.86 1.52 -6.53
CA ARG A 213 31.94 2.07 -5.72
C ARG A 213 32.64 3.19 -6.47
N PHE A 214 32.91 4.28 -5.78
CA PHE A 214 33.70 5.39 -6.28
C PHE A 214 34.90 5.61 -5.35
N SER A 215 36.08 5.79 -5.91
CA SER A 215 37.26 6.30 -5.20
C SER A 215 37.61 7.70 -5.70
N ASN A 216 38.06 8.56 -4.78
CA ASN A 216 38.21 10.00 -4.97
C ASN A 216 39.02 10.38 -6.24
N ILE A 217 38.60 11.46 -6.91
CA ILE A 217 39.25 12.09 -8.07
C ILE A 217 40.51 12.88 -7.66
N ASN A 218 40.61 13.34 -6.41
CA ASN A 218 41.72 14.16 -5.91
C ASN A 218 42.24 13.68 -4.54
N GLY A 219 43.40 13.03 -4.48
CA GLY A 219 44.07 12.57 -3.26
C GLY A 219 44.54 11.11 -3.34
N PRO A 220 45.06 10.53 -2.24
CA PRO A 220 45.42 9.12 -2.17
C PRO A 220 44.19 8.25 -2.43
N SER A 221 44.33 7.21 -3.26
CA SER A 221 43.32 6.19 -3.51
C SER A 221 42.93 5.42 -2.24
N SER A 222 41.91 4.56 -2.36
CA SER A 222 41.55 3.58 -1.31
C SER A 222 42.69 2.62 -0.93
N GLU A 223 43.76 2.57 -1.72
CA GLU A 223 44.97 1.76 -1.50
C GLU A 223 46.17 2.63 -1.04
N GLY A 224 45.94 3.91 -0.73
CA GLY A 224 46.97 4.84 -0.26
C GLY A 224 47.91 5.36 -1.36
N ILE A 225 47.61 5.10 -2.63
CA ILE A 225 48.43 5.51 -3.77
C ILE A 225 47.90 6.84 -4.33
N ASP A 226 48.77 7.84 -4.42
CA ASP A 226 48.43 9.17 -4.95
C ASP A 226 48.12 9.12 -6.46
N GLN A 227 47.17 9.93 -6.91
CA GLN A 227 46.68 9.99 -8.31
C GLN A 227 46.10 8.69 -8.89
N VAL A 228 45.56 7.80 -8.04
CA VAL A 228 44.78 6.64 -8.47
C VAL A 228 43.30 6.83 -8.12
N TRP A 229 42.43 6.87 -9.12
CA TRP A 229 40.97 6.91 -8.95
C TRP A 229 40.32 5.70 -9.63
N SER A 230 39.30 5.12 -8.98
CA SER A 230 38.57 3.98 -9.53
C SER A 230 37.05 4.11 -9.42
N HIS A 231 36.35 3.69 -10.46
CA HIS A 231 34.91 3.48 -10.46
C HIS A 231 34.67 2.00 -10.66
N ARG A 232 33.81 1.40 -9.83
CA ARG A 232 33.53 -0.04 -9.90
C ARG A 232 32.05 -0.29 -9.84
N LEU A 233 31.56 -1.04 -10.82
CA LEU A 233 30.20 -1.55 -10.87
C LEU A 233 30.22 -3.07 -10.73
N ILE A 234 29.51 -3.59 -9.74
CA ILE A 234 29.43 -5.01 -9.41
C ILE A 234 27.97 -5.43 -9.54
N PHE A 235 27.72 -6.50 -10.27
CA PHE A 235 26.44 -7.17 -10.34
C PHE A 235 26.58 -8.55 -9.71
N VAL A 236 25.73 -8.84 -8.74
CA VAL A 236 25.64 -10.16 -8.11
C VAL A 236 24.32 -10.78 -8.53
N HIS A 237 24.38 -11.98 -9.09
CA HIS A 237 23.22 -12.71 -9.55
C HIS A 237 23.33 -14.20 -9.20
N GLY A 238 22.74 -14.58 -8.07
CA GLY A 238 22.90 -15.91 -7.51
C GLY A 238 24.34 -16.12 -7.08
N SER A 239 24.98 -17.16 -7.62
CA SER A 239 26.40 -17.42 -7.37
C SER A 239 27.33 -16.56 -8.23
N ASP A 240 26.85 -15.96 -9.32
CA ASP A 240 27.74 -15.23 -10.22
C ASP A 240 27.98 -13.79 -9.79
N THR A 241 29.26 -13.41 -9.75
CA THR A 241 29.68 -12.02 -9.56
C THR A 241 30.30 -11.49 -10.85
N TYR A 242 29.71 -10.44 -11.39
CA TYR A 242 30.23 -9.70 -12.54
C TYR A 242 30.71 -8.34 -12.09
N ARG A 243 31.87 -7.90 -12.59
CA ARG A 243 32.43 -6.62 -12.20
C ARG A 243 33.07 -5.89 -13.37
N THR A 244 32.86 -4.58 -13.37
CA THR A 244 33.44 -3.61 -14.28
C THR A 244 34.25 -2.61 -13.46
N ASP A 245 35.52 -2.44 -13.81
CA ASP A 245 36.42 -1.48 -13.17
C ASP A 245 36.86 -0.43 -14.18
N HIS A 246 36.87 0.83 -13.77
CA HIS A 246 37.48 1.93 -14.50
C HIS A 246 38.52 2.58 -13.60
N ILE A 247 39.81 2.41 -13.91
CA ILE A 247 40.93 2.95 -13.12
C ILE A 247 41.74 3.89 -14.00
N ASN A 248 41.92 5.13 -13.53
CA ASN A 248 42.78 6.18 -14.08
C ASN A 248 42.59 6.65 -15.53
N LEU A 249 42.48 5.78 -16.53
CA LEU A 249 42.19 6.13 -17.94
C LEU A 249 42.02 4.92 -18.90
N ASP A 250 42.00 3.68 -18.42
CA ASP A 250 41.88 2.51 -19.31
C ASP A 250 40.45 1.91 -19.35
N TYR A 251 39.93 1.76 -20.57
CA TYR A 251 38.66 1.08 -20.85
C TYR A 251 38.75 -0.41 -20.49
N LYS A 252 37.83 -0.92 -19.67
CA LYS A 252 37.70 -2.35 -19.39
C LYS A 252 36.27 -2.86 -19.50
N ILE A 253 36.20 -4.09 -19.98
CA ILE A 253 34.99 -4.88 -20.27
C ILE A 253 34.54 -5.57 -18.97
N THR A 254 33.23 -5.74 -18.76
CA THR A 254 32.68 -6.57 -17.67
C THR A 254 33.29 -7.97 -17.69
N ARG A 255 33.75 -8.46 -16.53
CA ARG A 255 34.26 -9.84 -16.37
C ARG A 255 33.51 -10.55 -15.27
N LYS A 256 33.43 -11.87 -15.36
CA LYS A 256 33.04 -12.75 -14.25
C LYS A 256 34.22 -12.83 -13.27
N PHE A 257 33.95 -12.65 -11.99
CA PHE A 257 34.92 -12.75 -10.91
C PHE A 257 34.63 -13.99 -10.08
N TRP A 258 35.71 -14.64 -9.65
CA TRP A 258 35.63 -15.73 -8.70
C TRP A 258 35.77 -15.18 -7.28
N ASP A 259 34.83 -15.55 -6.42
CA ASP A 259 34.78 -15.22 -5.00
C ASP A 259 34.42 -16.49 -4.21
N ASP A 260 34.23 -16.35 -2.89
CA ASP A 260 33.88 -17.45 -1.99
C ASP A 260 32.46 -18.02 -2.20
N ILE A 261 31.63 -17.36 -3.02
CA ILE A 261 30.27 -17.82 -3.34
C ILE A 261 30.29 -18.75 -4.55
N ASN A 262 31.03 -18.40 -5.62
CA ASN A 262 31.11 -19.23 -6.84
C ASN A 262 32.37 -20.07 -6.96
N ALA A 263 33.36 -19.89 -6.08
CA ALA A 263 34.58 -20.67 -6.09
C ALA A 263 35.02 -21.05 -4.68
N LYS A 264 35.54 -22.27 -4.53
CA LYS A 264 36.08 -22.74 -3.25
C LYS A 264 37.39 -23.50 -3.47
N PRO A 265 38.32 -23.45 -2.50
CA PRO A 265 39.51 -24.28 -2.56
C PRO A 265 39.13 -25.75 -2.36
N ASP A 266 39.62 -26.62 -3.23
CA ASP A 266 39.54 -28.07 -3.04
C ASP A 266 40.45 -28.54 -1.87
N ALA A 267 40.43 -29.84 -1.57
CA ALA A 267 41.32 -30.45 -0.55
C ALA A 267 42.82 -30.16 -0.77
N ASN A 268 43.23 -29.72 -1.96
CA ASN A 268 44.61 -29.43 -2.33
C ASN A 268 44.91 -27.92 -2.38
N GLY A 269 43.94 -27.06 -2.05
CA GLY A 269 44.07 -25.60 -2.08
C GLY A 269 43.89 -24.96 -3.46
N ASN A 270 43.47 -25.71 -4.49
CA ASN A 270 43.19 -25.13 -5.81
C ASN A 270 41.77 -24.58 -5.86
N LEU A 271 41.61 -23.39 -6.45
CA LEU A 271 40.30 -22.78 -6.61
C LEU A 271 39.48 -23.51 -7.69
N LYS A 272 38.29 -23.99 -7.32
CA LYS A 272 37.36 -24.74 -8.18
C LYS A 272 35.96 -24.12 -8.12
N VAL A 273 35.15 -24.33 -9.16
CA VAL A 273 33.75 -23.90 -9.17
C VAL A 273 33.01 -24.53 -7.99
N ALA A 274 32.34 -23.72 -7.17
CA ALA A 274 31.85 -24.14 -5.86
C ALA A 274 30.50 -24.88 -5.86
N SER A 275 29.78 -24.91 -6.99
CA SER A 275 28.37 -25.32 -7.01
C SER A 275 27.96 -26.09 -8.27
N PRO A 276 27.09 -27.12 -8.16
CA PRO A 276 26.65 -27.85 -6.95
C PRO A 276 27.75 -28.82 -6.49
N VAL A 277 28.20 -28.73 -5.23
CA VAL A 277 29.31 -29.57 -4.72
C VAL A 277 28.98 -30.19 -3.38
N ILE A 278 29.32 -31.48 -3.23
CA ILE A 278 29.25 -32.25 -2.00
C ILE A 278 30.68 -32.48 -1.49
N GLU A 279 30.89 -32.37 -0.19
CA GLU A 279 32.17 -32.72 0.46
C GLU A 279 31.99 -33.95 1.33
N ILE A 280 32.84 -34.95 1.18
CA ILE A 280 32.80 -36.19 1.98
C ILE A 280 34.04 -36.26 2.86
N TYR A 281 33.82 -36.49 4.15
CA TYR A 281 34.85 -36.55 5.17
C TYR A 281 35.18 -38.00 5.57
N PRO A 282 36.33 -38.26 6.22
CA PRO A 282 36.84 -39.60 6.53
C PRO A 282 35.84 -40.50 7.27
N ASP A 283 35.09 -39.95 8.22
CA ASP A 283 34.10 -40.64 9.02
C ASP A 283 32.78 -40.93 8.27
N GLY A 284 32.64 -40.43 7.04
CA GLY A 284 31.42 -40.54 6.23
C GLY A 284 30.43 -39.41 6.44
N THR A 285 30.74 -38.43 7.29
CA THR A 285 29.98 -37.18 7.32
C THR A 285 30.18 -36.42 6.02
N PHE A 286 29.23 -35.55 5.69
CA PHE A 286 29.26 -34.79 4.45
C PHE A 286 28.65 -33.40 4.64
N SER A 287 28.98 -32.49 3.72
CA SER A 287 28.36 -31.16 3.60
C SER A 287 27.80 -30.97 2.19
N THR A 288 26.71 -30.21 2.09
CA THR A 288 26.10 -29.76 0.83
C THR A 288 26.05 -28.24 0.81
N ASN A 289 26.11 -27.66 -0.39
CA ASN A 289 25.79 -26.26 -0.60
C ASN A 289 24.33 -26.08 -1.06
N ASP A 290 23.87 -24.84 -1.24
CA ASP A 290 22.47 -24.54 -1.61
C ASP A 290 21.98 -25.30 -2.84
N GLU A 291 22.80 -25.42 -3.88
CA GLU A 291 22.38 -26.11 -5.11
C GLU A 291 22.36 -27.63 -4.96
N SER A 292 23.21 -28.20 -4.10
CA SER A 292 23.25 -29.64 -3.80
C SER A 292 22.38 -30.04 -2.61
N GLU A 293 21.52 -29.13 -2.11
CA GLU A 293 20.56 -29.43 -1.06
C GLU A 293 19.65 -30.60 -1.47
N GLY A 294 19.54 -31.58 -0.57
CA GLY A 294 18.78 -32.81 -0.80
C GLY A 294 19.61 -34.00 -1.32
N ALA A 295 20.87 -33.77 -1.71
CA ALA A 295 21.81 -34.86 -1.92
C ALA A 295 22.16 -35.54 -0.58
N GLU A 296 22.35 -36.86 -0.62
CA GLU A 296 22.69 -37.64 0.58
C GLU A 296 23.93 -38.48 0.35
N VAL A 297 24.77 -38.61 1.38
CA VAL A 297 25.92 -39.51 1.38
C VAL A 297 25.78 -40.54 2.50
N ILE A 298 25.97 -41.81 2.16
CA ILE A 298 25.98 -42.92 3.11
C ILE A 298 27.30 -43.68 2.99
N LYS A 299 28.02 -43.80 4.10
CA LYS A 299 29.18 -44.70 4.21
C LYS A 299 28.70 -46.13 4.39
N GLN A 300 28.91 -46.96 3.36
CA GLN A 300 28.45 -48.35 3.34
C GLN A 300 29.48 -49.33 3.92
N GLY A 301 30.75 -48.92 3.98
CA GLY A 301 31.85 -49.74 4.47
C GLY A 301 33.13 -48.93 4.64
N THR A 302 34.26 -49.61 4.84
CA THR A 302 35.58 -48.99 4.79
C THR A 302 35.89 -48.58 3.36
N GLY A 303 36.07 -47.28 3.13
CA GLY A 303 36.36 -46.68 1.84
C GLY A 303 35.18 -46.61 0.88
N ILE A 304 33.96 -47.01 1.26
CA ILE A 304 32.81 -47.10 0.36
C ILE A 304 31.77 -46.05 0.72
N TYR A 305 31.55 -45.09 -0.19
CA TYR A 305 30.64 -43.97 -0.02
C TYR A 305 29.62 -43.94 -1.16
N ARG A 306 28.33 -43.98 -0.84
CA ARG A 306 27.23 -43.87 -1.81
C ARG A 306 26.61 -42.48 -1.74
N ILE A 307 26.60 -41.78 -2.87
CA ILE A 307 25.92 -40.49 -3.05
C ILE A 307 24.58 -40.73 -3.76
N SER A 308 23.48 -40.25 -3.20
CA SER A 308 22.11 -40.44 -3.70
C SER A 308 21.38 -39.11 -3.90
N ASN A 309 20.20 -39.14 -4.53
CA ASN A 309 19.38 -37.97 -4.89
C ASN A 309 20.09 -36.99 -5.85
N ILE A 310 20.93 -37.54 -6.74
CA ILE A 310 21.69 -36.83 -7.76
C ILE A 310 21.56 -37.56 -9.12
N LEU A 311 21.97 -36.90 -10.20
CA LEU A 311 21.98 -37.44 -11.57
C LEU A 311 23.43 -37.66 -12.09
N GLY A 312 24.32 -38.10 -11.22
CA GLY A 312 25.73 -38.29 -11.52
C GLY A 312 26.55 -37.00 -11.40
N TYR A 313 27.68 -36.95 -12.11
CA TYR A 313 28.54 -35.76 -12.14
C TYR A 313 27.91 -34.61 -12.91
N ASN A 314 28.29 -33.40 -12.53
CA ASN A 314 27.83 -32.21 -13.25
C ASN A 314 28.31 -32.21 -14.71
N ALA A 315 27.37 -31.95 -15.64
CA ALA A 315 27.62 -32.07 -17.07
C ALA A 315 28.23 -30.82 -17.73
N ASP A 316 28.42 -29.72 -17.00
CA ASP A 316 28.88 -28.44 -17.56
C ASP A 316 30.40 -28.39 -17.90
N GLY A 317 31.14 -29.43 -17.53
CA GLY A 317 32.59 -29.53 -17.76
C GLY A 317 33.44 -28.56 -16.92
N GLY A 318 32.86 -27.86 -15.93
CA GLY A 318 33.54 -26.84 -15.14
C GLY A 318 34.68 -27.37 -14.25
N TRP A 319 34.73 -28.67 -14.00
CA TRP A 319 35.86 -29.33 -13.34
C TRP A 319 36.69 -30.22 -14.29
N GLY A 320 36.38 -30.21 -15.59
CA GLY A 320 37.01 -31.01 -16.64
C GLY A 320 36.13 -32.17 -17.13
N VAL A 321 36.47 -32.73 -18.30
CA VAL A 321 35.70 -33.79 -18.99
C VAL A 321 35.61 -35.09 -18.18
N ASN A 322 36.63 -35.38 -17.37
CA ASN A 322 36.68 -36.52 -16.44
C ASN A 322 36.68 -36.06 -14.97
N GLY A 323 36.32 -34.79 -14.70
CA GLY A 323 36.72 -34.07 -13.50
C GLY A 323 35.66 -33.97 -12.42
N GLY A 324 34.90 -35.02 -12.13
CA GLY A 324 33.83 -34.97 -11.14
C GLY A 324 34.29 -34.90 -9.69
N ILE A 325 35.52 -35.32 -9.40
CA ILE A 325 36.05 -35.52 -8.04
C ILE A 325 37.39 -34.80 -7.87
N SER A 326 37.58 -34.16 -6.73
CA SER A 326 38.88 -33.74 -6.23
C SER A 326 39.40 -34.74 -5.20
N VAL A 327 40.58 -35.31 -5.47
CA VAL A 327 41.25 -36.30 -4.62
C VAL A 327 42.39 -35.63 -3.85
N PRO A 328 42.56 -35.90 -2.55
CA PRO A 328 43.63 -35.30 -1.75
C PRO A 328 45.01 -35.77 -2.20
N ARG A 329 45.97 -34.84 -2.19
CA ARG A 329 47.35 -35.01 -2.64
C ARG A 329 48.34 -34.58 -1.57
N ASP A 330 49.55 -35.13 -1.66
CA ASP A 330 50.68 -34.71 -0.84
C ASP A 330 51.34 -33.42 -1.38
N ASN A 331 52.41 -33.00 -0.70
CA ASN A 331 53.22 -31.84 -1.09
C ASN A 331 54.01 -32.01 -2.41
N ASN A 332 54.05 -33.22 -2.98
CA ASN A 332 54.62 -33.52 -4.29
C ASN A 332 53.53 -33.63 -5.37
N ASN A 333 52.29 -33.25 -5.05
CA ASN A 333 51.12 -33.36 -5.94
C ASN A 333 50.83 -34.81 -6.36
N LEU A 334 51.15 -35.78 -5.50
CA LEU A 334 50.83 -37.19 -5.65
C LEU A 334 49.56 -37.52 -4.87
N GLU A 335 48.61 -38.25 -5.49
CA GLU A 335 47.36 -38.61 -4.82
C GLU A 335 47.60 -39.55 -3.62
N LEU A 336 46.94 -39.27 -2.50
CA LEU A 336 47.07 -40.08 -1.27
C LEU A 336 46.28 -41.40 -1.32
N ILE A 337 45.27 -41.44 -2.18
CA ILE A 337 44.38 -42.58 -2.37
C ILE A 337 44.07 -42.77 -3.85
N PHE A 338 43.72 -43.99 -4.23
CA PHE A 338 42.97 -44.26 -5.45
C PHE A 338 41.48 -44.02 -5.18
N VAL A 339 40.79 -43.57 -6.22
CA VAL A 339 39.34 -43.47 -6.26
C VAL A 339 38.88 -44.31 -7.43
N ASP A 340 38.03 -45.29 -7.15
CA ASP A 340 37.22 -45.98 -8.16
C ASP A 340 35.78 -45.50 -7.99
N ASP A 341 35.15 -45.09 -9.08
CA ASP A 341 33.83 -44.49 -9.04
C ASP A 341 32.91 -45.07 -10.11
N GLN A 342 31.65 -45.27 -9.74
CA GLN A 342 30.65 -45.86 -10.62
C GLN A 342 29.32 -45.11 -10.51
N VAL A 343 28.96 -44.42 -11.59
CA VAL A 343 27.62 -43.84 -11.76
C VAL A 343 26.63 -44.96 -12.04
N GLN A 344 25.62 -45.07 -11.19
CA GLN A 344 24.56 -46.07 -11.26
C GLN A 344 23.46 -45.64 -12.24
N SER A 345 22.60 -46.57 -12.65
CA SER A 345 21.50 -46.29 -13.59
C SER A 345 20.46 -45.31 -13.04
N ASP A 346 20.35 -45.17 -11.72
CA ASP A 346 19.49 -44.21 -11.04
C ASP A 346 20.14 -42.83 -10.86
N GLY A 347 21.38 -42.64 -11.34
CA GLY A 347 22.16 -41.42 -11.17
C GLY A 347 22.98 -41.35 -9.87
N SER A 348 22.80 -42.28 -8.93
CA SER A 348 23.64 -42.34 -7.73
C SER A 348 25.10 -42.63 -8.10
N ILE A 349 26.05 -42.19 -7.26
CA ILE A 349 27.47 -42.46 -7.46
C ILE A 349 27.95 -43.32 -6.30
N ILE A 350 28.62 -44.44 -6.60
CA ILE A 350 29.37 -45.21 -5.61
C ILE A 350 30.84 -44.85 -5.77
N ILE A 351 31.49 -44.47 -4.68
CA ILE A 351 32.90 -44.12 -4.62
C ILE A 351 33.57 -45.11 -3.68
N GLU A 352 34.61 -45.78 -4.18
CA GLU A 352 35.48 -46.67 -3.43
C GLU A 352 36.88 -46.08 -3.35
N THR A 353 37.44 -45.98 -2.14
CA THR A 353 38.75 -45.41 -1.88
C THR A 353 39.74 -46.47 -1.42
N PHE A 354 40.95 -46.43 -1.99
CA PHE A 354 42.02 -47.39 -1.70
C PHE A 354 43.31 -46.65 -1.39
N HIS A 355 44.14 -47.19 -0.50
CA HIS A 355 45.43 -46.59 -0.17
C HIS A 355 46.34 -46.58 -1.40
N ARG A 356 47.01 -45.45 -1.64
CA ARG A 356 47.98 -45.31 -2.72
C ARG A 356 49.37 -45.05 -2.13
N GLN A 357 50.24 -46.05 -2.23
CA GLN A 357 51.57 -46.06 -1.63
C GLN A 357 52.62 -45.38 -2.53
N HIS A 358 52.43 -45.40 -3.86
CA HIS A 358 53.44 -45.00 -4.86
C HIS A 358 54.72 -45.83 -4.81
N THR A 359 54.58 -47.16 -4.82
CA THR A 359 55.67 -48.15 -4.72
C THR A 359 56.80 -47.99 -5.75
N HIS A 360 56.55 -47.30 -6.86
CA HIS A 360 57.53 -46.97 -7.89
C HIS A 360 58.54 -45.89 -7.47
N LEU A 361 58.28 -45.17 -6.38
CA LEU A 361 59.16 -44.13 -5.84
C LEU A 361 60.12 -44.70 -4.79
N PRO A 362 61.27 -44.05 -4.53
CA PRO A 362 62.13 -44.40 -3.41
C PRO A 362 61.36 -44.39 -2.09
N GLU A 363 61.66 -45.33 -1.19
CA GLU A 363 60.91 -45.60 0.05
C GLU A 363 60.58 -44.34 0.87
N ARG A 364 61.52 -43.38 0.96
CA ARG A 364 61.35 -42.11 1.67
C ARG A 364 60.31 -41.15 1.08
N PHE A 365 59.89 -41.36 -0.16
CA PHE A 365 58.88 -40.57 -0.87
C PHE A 365 57.58 -41.35 -1.08
N GLN A 366 57.50 -42.58 -0.59
CA GLN A 366 56.27 -43.36 -0.61
C GLN A 366 55.32 -42.89 0.49
N ASN A 367 54.02 -43.00 0.22
CA ASN A 367 52.97 -42.60 1.12
C ASN A 367 52.75 -43.65 2.23
N TRP A 368 53.56 -43.60 3.28
CA TRP A 368 53.45 -44.50 4.43
C TRP A 368 52.34 -44.07 5.41
N ARG A 369 51.11 -44.54 5.18
CA ARG A 369 49.97 -44.27 6.07
C ARG A 369 49.80 -45.37 7.12
N LEU A 370 49.79 -44.97 8.38
CA LEU A 370 49.54 -45.88 9.51
C LEU A 370 48.08 -46.37 9.46
N LYS A 371 47.89 -47.69 9.55
CA LYS A 371 46.59 -48.35 9.62
C LYS A 371 46.17 -48.60 11.07
N SER A 372 47.06 -49.23 11.84
CA SER A 372 46.85 -49.53 13.25
C SER A 372 48.18 -49.79 13.94
N ILE A 373 48.13 -49.88 15.27
CA ILE A 373 49.25 -50.34 16.10
C ILE A 373 48.78 -51.65 16.74
N ASP A 374 49.59 -52.71 16.65
CA ASP A 374 49.28 -53.99 17.28
C ASP A 374 49.49 -53.95 18.80
N ASP A 375 49.07 -55.01 19.51
CA ASP A 375 49.22 -55.13 20.96
C ASP A 375 50.69 -55.12 21.44
N SER A 376 51.64 -55.30 20.51
CA SER A 376 53.09 -55.28 20.76
C SER A 376 53.74 -53.92 20.44
N GLY A 377 52.97 -52.93 19.98
CA GLY A 377 53.44 -51.60 19.63
C GLY A 377 54.01 -51.47 18.20
N ASN A 378 53.90 -52.50 17.36
CA ASN A 378 54.34 -52.42 15.96
C ASN A 378 53.32 -51.65 15.13
N LYS A 379 53.85 -50.77 14.26
CA LYS A 379 53.05 -50.00 13.32
C LYS A 379 52.69 -50.85 12.10
N ILE A 380 51.40 -51.07 11.88
CA ILE A 380 50.87 -51.71 10.68
C ILE A 380 50.52 -50.60 9.69
N PHE A 381 51.10 -50.63 8.49
CA PHE A 381 50.83 -49.68 7.42
C PHE A 381 49.87 -50.28 6.39
N TYR A 382 49.09 -49.42 5.74
CA TYR A 382 48.29 -49.82 4.60
C TYR A 382 49.18 -50.33 3.45
N GLN A 383 48.70 -51.33 2.73
CA GLN A 383 49.30 -51.80 1.48
C GLN A 383 48.76 -51.03 0.28
N ASP A 384 49.53 -50.96 -0.80
CA ASP A 384 49.08 -50.32 -2.05
C ASP A 384 47.82 -51.02 -2.59
N GLY A 385 46.79 -50.24 -2.91
CA GLY A 385 45.49 -50.75 -3.35
C GLY A 385 44.62 -51.36 -2.24
N GLU A 386 45.01 -51.27 -0.97
CA GLU A 386 44.19 -51.75 0.14
C GLU A 386 42.99 -50.81 0.37
N PRO A 387 41.74 -51.31 0.49
CA PRO A 387 40.58 -50.47 0.80
C PRO A 387 40.80 -49.69 2.10
N CYS A 388 40.60 -48.37 2.04
CA CYS A 388 40.79 -47.51 3.20
C CYS A 388 39.86 -46.30 3.12
N ASP A 389 39.48 -45.74 4.27
CA ASP A 389 38.74 -44.49 4.32
C ASP A 389 39.60 -43.30 3.86
N ILE A 390 38.95 -42.20 3.48
CA ILE A 390 39.63 -40.93 3.15
C ILE A 390 40.64 -40.58 4.27
N PRO A 391 41.86 -40.11 3.95
CA PRO A 391 42.86 -39.78 4.98
C PRO A 391 42.36 -38.75 5.99
N ASP A 392 42.81 -38.86 7.24
CA ASP A 392 42.46 -37.91 8.30
C ASP A 392 42.81 -36.48 7.87
N SER A 393 41.95 -35.53 8.24
CA SER A 393 42.05 -34.12 7.85
C SER A 393 42.01 -33.84 6.33
N CYS A 394 41.70 -34.83 5.51
CA CYS A 394 41.38 -34.67 4.09
C CYS A 394 39.87 -34.79 3.85
N ARG A 395 39.46 -34.56 2.60
CA ARG A 395 38.08 -34.78 2.14
C ARG A 395 38.10 -35.11 0.65
N LEU A 396 37.00 -35.65 0.15
CA LEU A 396 36.70 -35.66 -1.28
C LEU A 396 35.72 -34.54 -1.58
N ASP A 397 36.00 -33.76 -2.62
CA ASP A 397 35.03 -32.80 -3.15
C ASP A 397 34.43 -33.38 -4.44
N ILE A 398 33.10 -33.45 -4.55
CA ILE A 398 32.40 -34.06 -5.68
C ILE A 398 31.41 -33.06 -6.26
N ARG A 399 31.57 -32.74 -7.55
CA ARG A 399 30.66 -31.84 -8.27
C ARG A 399 29.58 -32.63 -9.01
N VAL A 400 28.33 -32.41 -8.61
CA VAL A 400 27.20 -33.28 -8.98
C VAL A 400 26.18 -32.57 -9.86
N GLN A 401 25.42 -33.34 -10.62
CA GLN A 401 24.22 -32.88 -11.31
C GLN A 401 23.01 -33.11 -10.42
N MET A 402 22.22 -32.07 -10.19
CA MET A 402 21.01 -32.18 -9.38
C MET A 402 19.77 -32.40 -10.26
N PRO A 403 18.78 -33.20 -9.83
CA PRO A 403 17.52 -33.41 -10.54
C PRO A 403 16.71 -32.12 -10.73
N GLU A 404 15.92 -32.00 -11.81
CA GLU A 404 15.05 -30.83 -12.04
C GLU A 404 13.98 -30.62 -10.96
N ASP A 405 13.59 -31.71 -10.28
CA ASP A 405 12.67 -31.71 -9.16
C ASP A 405 13.37 -31.56 -7.80
N SER A 406 14.68 -31.26 -7.79
CA SER A 406 15.37 -30.84 -6.56
C SER A 406 14.73 -29.57 -6.01
N LEU A 407 14.79 -29.38 -4.69
CA LEU A 407 14.18 -28.22 -4.03
C LEU A 407 14.66 -26.90 -4.65
N TRP A 408 15.96 -26.80 -4.93
CA TRP A 408 16.58 -25.66 -5.57
C TRP A 408 16.05 -25.42 -7.00
N ASN A 409 15.98 -26.46 -7.84
CA ASN A 409 15.52 -26.34 -9.23
C ASN A 409 14.01 -26.03 -9.32
N LEU A 410 13.18 -26.62 -8.45
CA LEU A 410 11.75 -26.33 -8.39
C LEU A 410 11.49 -24.87 -8.03
N ASN A 411 12.24 -24.32 -7.06
CA ASN A 411 12.12 -22.93 -6.67
C ASN A 411 12.50 -21.98 -7.81
N ARG A 412 13.57 -22.29 -8.56
CA ARG A 412 13.97 -21.57 -9.77
C ARG A 412 12.91 -21.63 -10.88
N LYS A 413 12.34 -22.81 -11.13
CA LYS A 413 11.35 -23.03 -12.20
C LYS A 413 10.04 -22.27 -11.91
N ARG A 414 9.54 -22.35 -10.67
CA ARG A 414 8.37 -21.58 -10.24
C ARG A 414 8.57 -20.07 -10.42
N LEU A 415 9.76 -19.56 -10.10
CA LEU A 415 10.10 -18.15 -10.34
C LEU A 415 10.01 -17.79 -11.84
N GLN A 416 10.61 -18.62 -12.71
CA GLN A 416 10.62 -18.37 -14.14
C GLN A 416 9.20 -18.35 -14.73
N GLU A 417 8.37 -19.34 -14.40
CA GLU A 417 6.98 -19.44 -14.87
C GLU A 417 6.15 -18.22 -14.43
N GLU A 418 6.35 -17.72 -13.21
CA GLU A 418 5.66 -16.53 -12.73
C GLU A 418 6.14 -15.24 -13.41
N MET A 419 7.44 -15.09 -13.68
CA MET A 419 7.98 -13.94 -14.45
C MET A 419 7.44 -13.90 -15.88
N GLU A 420 7.37 -15.05 -16.54
CA GLU A 420 6.80 -15.19 -17.89
C GLU A 420 5.29 -14.88 -17.90
N SER A 421 4.54 -15.33 -16.89
CA SER A 421 3.11 -15.01 -16.76
C SER A 421 2.85 -13.51 -16.48
N THR A 422 3.73 -12.86 -15.72
CA THR A 422 3.60 -11.44 -15.34
C THR A 422 3.96 -10.52 -16.52
N SER A 423 4.95 -10.88 -17.32
CA SER A 423 5.32 -10.14 -18.54
C SER A 423 4.29 -10.30 -19.67
N ALA A 424 3.66 -11.48 -19.79
CA ALA A 424 2.59 -11.71 -20.76
C ALA A 424 1.28 -10.97 -20.43
N SER A 425 1.03 -10.68 -19.15
CA SER A 425 -0.13 -9.91 -18.68
C SER A 425 0.07 -8.40 -18.70
N ALA A 426 1.31 -7.91 -18.70
CA ALA A 426 1.63 -6.48 -18.86
C ALA A 426 1.61 -5.99 -20.33
N ASN A 427 1.67 -6.91 -21.30
CA ASN A 427 1.62 -6.64 -22.74
C ASN A 427 0.22 -6.82 -23.37
N LYS A 428 -0.84 -6.92 -22.55
CA LYS A 428 -2.25 -6.88 -22.94
C LYS A 428 -2.93 -5.74 -22.21
#